data_AF-X0Y2K3-F1
#
_entry.id   AF-X0Y2K3-F1
#
_cell.length_a   1.000
_cell.length_b   1.000
_cell.length_c   1.000
_cell.angle_alpha   90.00
_cell.angle_beta   90.00
_cell.angle_gamma   90.00
#
_symmetry.space_group_name_H-M   'P 1'
#
loop_
_entity.id
_entity.type
_entity.pdbx_description
1 polymer ?
#
loop_
_entity_poly.entity_id
_entity_poly.type
_entity_poly.pdbx_seq_one_letter_code
_entity_poly.pdbx_strand_id
1 'polypeptide(L)'
;PVGSIESYMECVEYCIDLMGIDHVGCGPDTLYGYHQGLYKYWFARRLGKHDRPGRKREKPIPIPGGMVDPGYVKGLENPNEFVNIARWMIKHGHSDGEIAKIMGLNALRMLENVW
;
A
#
# COMPACT_ATOMS: atom_id res chain seq x y z
N PRO A 1 -9.15 -3.64 16.06
CA PRO A 1 -7.92 -4.35 15.60
C PRO A 1 -6.85 -3.35 15.13
N VAL A 2 -5.58 -3.71 15.25
CA VAL A 2 -4.44 -2.92 14.77
C VAL A 2 -4.07 -3.41 13.38
N GLY A 3 -3.83 -2.49 12.43
CA GLY A 3 -3.42 -2.83 11.07
C GLY A 3 -2.09 -3.61 11.05
N SER A 4 -2.01 -4.64 10.22
CA SER A 4 -0.85 -5.52 10.11
C SER A 4 -0.63 -5.97 8.67
N ILE A 5 0.49 -6.67 8.43
CA ILE A 5 0.76 -7.31 7.15
C ILE A 5 -0.37 -8.24 6.72
N GLU A 6 -1.09 -8.87 7.65
CA GLU A 6 -2.23 -9.73 7.32
C GLU A 6 -3.35 -8.93 6.63
N SER A 7 -3.70 -7.75 7.16
CA SER A 7 -4.72 -6.89 6.56
C SER A 7 -4.25 -6.21 5.27
N TYR A 8 -2.94 -5.96 5.16
CA TYR A 8 -2.34 -5.48 3.92
C TYR A 8 -2.41 -6.55 2.83
N MET A 9 -2.02 -7.78 3.15
CA MET A 9 -2.00 -8.88 2.19
C MET A 9 -3.41 -9.35 1.83
N GLU A 10 -4.39 -9.27 2.72
CA GLU A 10 -5.81 -9.47 2.40
C GLU A 10 -6.27 -8.49 1.28
N CYS A 11 -5.86 -7.22 1.36
CA CYS A 11 -6.12 -6.26 0.28
C CYS A 11 -5.40 -6.64 -1.02
N VAL A 12 -4.16 -7.13 -0.94
CA VAL A 12 -3.38 -7.55 -2.10
C VAL A 12 -4.03 -8.77 -2.77
N GLU A 13 -4.45 -9.78 -2.01
CA GLU A 13 -5.16 -10.95 -2.52
C GLU A 13 -6.48 -10.55 -3.18
N TYR A 14 -7.27 -9.67 -2.56
CA TYR A 14 -8.47 -9.14 -3.18
C TYR A 14 -8.20 -8.46 -4.53
N CYS A 15 -7.11 -7.69 -4.61
CA CYS A 15 -6.66 -7.08 -5.87
C CYS A 15 -6.24 -8.14 -6.90
N ILE A 16 -5.57 -9.22 -6.49
CA ILE A 16 -5.17 -10.33 -7.36
C ILE A 16 -6.42 -11.04 -7.91
N ASP A 17 -7.40 -11.32 -7.07
CA ASP A 17 -8.65 -11.97 -7.47
C ASP A 17 -9.45 -11.11 -8.45
N LEU A 18 -9.47 -9.80 -8.23
CA LEU A 18 -10.24 -8.86 -9.05
C LEU A 18 -9.56 -8.54 -10.39
N MET A 19 -8.24 -8.32 -10.39
CA MET A 19 -7.51 -7.76 -11.52
C MET A 19 -6.59 -8.77 -12.21
N GLY A 20 -6.34 -9.92 -11.59
CA GLY A 20 -5.35 -10.90 -12.02
C GLY A 20 -3.94 -10.55 -11.52
N ILE A 21 -3.16 -11.59 -11.17
CA ILE A 21 -1.84 -11.40 -10.54
C ILE A 21 -0.86 -10.59 -11.39
N ASP A 22 -1.00 -10.61 -12.72
CA ASP A 22 -0.15 -9.83 -13.60
C ASP A 22 -0.39 -8.31 -13.47
N HIS A 23 -1.48 -7.87 -12.84
CA HIS A 23 -1.84 -6.45 -12.76
C HIS A 23 -1.67 -5.86 -11.36
N VAL A 24 -1.04 -6.58 -10.44
CA VAL A 24 -0.89 -6.19 -9.03
C VAL A 24 0.58 -6.02 -8.66
N GLY A 25 0.87 -5.01 -7.84
CA GLY A 25 2.17 -4.83 -7.21
C GLY A 25 1.99 -4.18 -5.84
N CYS A 26 3.05 -4.14 -5.04
CA CYS A 26 2.99 -3.63 -3.68
C CYS A 26 3.64 -2.25 -3.54
N GLY A 27 2.86 -1.29 -3.02
CA GLY A 27 3.33 0.05 -2.67
C GLY A 27 2.78 0.48 -1.31
N PRO A 28 3.38 0.04 -0.19
CA PRO A 28 2.85 0.27 1.16
C PRO A 28 2.98 1.73 1.65
N ASP A 29 3.51 2.63 0.83
CA ASP A 29 3.70 4.06 1.15
C ASP A 29 4.49 4.28 2.45
N THR A 30 5.59 3.52 2.60
CA THR A 30 6.48 3.55 3.77
C THR A 30 7.68 4.48 3.55
N LEU A 31 8.14 5.10 4.63
CA LEU A 31 9.31 5.98 4.65
C LEU A 31 10.23 5.60 5.81
N TYR A 32 11.52 5.89 5.69
CA TYR A 32 12.40 5.86 6.86
C TYR A 32 12.05 7.04 7.78
N GLY A 33 11.43 6.75 8.93
CA GLY A 33 11.05 7.74 9.95
C GLY A 33 9.54 7.81 10.22
N TYR A 34 9.09 8.92 10.81
CA TYR A 34 7.68 9.11 11.19
C TYR A 34 6.81 9.53 9.99
N HIS A 35 6.49 8.56 9.12
CA HIS A 35 5.74 8.79 7.88
C HIS A 35 4.39 9.49 8.12
N GLN A 36 3.60 9.08 9.12
CA GLN A 36 2.33 9.76 9.43
C GLN A 36 2.49 11.24 9.82
N GLY A 37 3.55 11.58 10.57
CA GLY A 37 3.84 12.97 10.92
C GLY A 37 4.15 13.80 9.69
N LEU A 38 4.90 13.23 8.75
CA LEU A 38 5.21 13.86 7.48
C LEU A 38 3.94 14.13 6.66
N TYR A 39 3.02 13.16 6.56
CA TYR A 39 1.74 13.37 5.88
C TYR A 39 0.89 14.46 6.56
N LYS A 40 0.80 14.47 7.90
CA LYS A 40 0.08 15.53 8.64
C LYS A 40 0.64 16.91 8.30
N TYR A 41 1.96 17.05 8.27
CA TYR A 41 2.63 18.29 7.92
C TYR A 41 2.40 18.69 6.45
N TRP A 42 2.58 17.77 5.50
CA TRP A 42 2.38 18.05 4.07
C TRP A 42 0.93 18.37 3.72
N PHE A 43 -0.02 17.63 4.27
CA PHE A 43 -1.44 17.84 3.99
C PHE A 43 -1.96 19.17 4.52
N ALA A 44 -1.43 19.67 5.64
CA ALA A 44 -1.74 21.00 6.15
C ALA A 44 -1.27 22.12 5.20
N ARG A 45 -0.15 21.91 4.49
CA ARG A 45 0.47 22.92 3.61
C ARG A 45 -0.06 22.91 2.18
N ARG A 46 -0.90 21.94 1.81
CA ARG A 46 -1.47 21.79 0.46
C ARG A 46 -0.43 21.77 -0.67
N LEU A 47 0.81 21.35 -0.39
CA LEU A 47 1.86 21.24 -1.41
C LEU A 47 1.39 20.27 -2.50
N GLY A 48 1.25 20.75 -3.74
CA GLY A 48 0.79 19.95 -4.88
C GLY A 48 -0.72 19.74 -5.04
N LYS A 49 -1.57 20.34 -4.18
CA LYS A 49 -3.04 20.23 -4.30
C LYS A 49 -3.63 21.38 -5.10
N HIS A 50 -3.71 21.22 -6.42
CA HIS A 50 -4.52 22.08 -7.29
C HIS A 50 -6.02 21.87 -7.00
N ASP A 51 -6.75 22.94 -6.70
CA ASP A 51 -8.21 22.87 -6.57
C ASP A 51 -8.83 22.77 -7.96
N ARG A 52 -9.28 21.56 -8.32
CA ARG A 52 -10.02 21.35 -9.56
C ARG A 52 -11.36 22.12 -9.48
N PRO A 53 -11.64 23.04 -10.43
CA PRO A 53 -12.91 23.75 -10.47
C PRO A 53 -14.09 22.77 -10.48
N GLY A 54 -15.11 23.04 -9.66
CA GLY A 54 -16.31 22.20 -9.54
C GLY A 54 -16.17 20.94 -8.69
N ARG A 55 -14.99 20.67 -8.08
CA ARG A 55 -14.84 19.53 -7.16
C ARG A 55 -15.70 19.73 -5.91
N LYS A 56 -16.64 18.83 -5.68
CA LYS A 56 -17.36 18.74 -4.39
C LYS A 56 -16.41 18.18 -3.33
N ARG A 57 -16.33 18.85 -2.19
CA ARG A 57 -15.62 18.32 -1.01
C ARG A 57 -16.45 17.18 -0.44
N GLU A 58 -15.97 15.95 -0.62
CA GLU A 58 -16.55 14.79 0.06
C GLU A 58 -16.14 14.82 1.54
N LYS A 59 -17.07 14.40 2.41
CA LYS A 59 -16.76 14.23 3.82
C LYS A 59 -15.80 13.04 3.98
N PRO A 60 -14.82 13.11 4.89
CA PRO A 60 -14.00 11.95 5.20
C PRO A 60 -14.89 10.77 5.60
N ILE A 61 -14.56 9.58 5.11
CA ILE A 61 -15.21 8.35 5.56
C ILE A 61 -14.83 8.17 7.03
N PRO A 62 -15.81 8.04 7.95
CA PRO A 62 -15.51 7.86 9.36
C PRO A 62 -14.79 6.53 9.58
N ILE A 63 -13.77 6.54 10.44
CA ILE A 63 -13.08 5.32 10.87
C ILE A 63 -14.09 4.47 11.66
N PRO A 64 -14.28 3.18 11.33
CA PRO A 64 -15.16 2.30 12.08
C PRO A 64 -14.80 2.25 13.58
N GLY A 65 -15.81 2.20 14.45
CA GLY A 65 -15.61 2.15 15.89
C GLY A 65 -14.74 0.95 16.31
N GLY A 66 -13.81 1.17 17.25
CA GLY A 66 -12.91 0.12 17.76
C GLY A 66 -11.65 -0.12 16.91
N MET A 67 -11.44 0.64 15.84
CA MET A 67 -10.15 0.71 15.16
C MET A 67 -9.20 1.65 15.89
N VAL A 68 -7.95 1.22 15.99
CA VAL A 68 -6.84 2.01 16.52
C VAL A 68 -5.90 2.26 15.36
N ASP A 69 -5.58 3.52 15.09
CA ASP A 69 -4.47 3.89 14.22
C ASP A 69 -3.20 3.95 15.08
N PRO A 70 -2.32 2.93 15.02
CA PRO A 70 -1.12 2.90 15.86
C PRO A 70 0.00 3.79 15.30
N GLY A 71 -0.19 4.41 14.13
CA GLY A 71 0.86 5.15 13.46
C GLY A 71 1.64 4.38 12.40
N TYR A 72 1.29 3.11 12.15
CA TYR A 72 2.03 2.18 11.30
C TYR A 72 1.19 0.94 10.92
N VAL A 73 1.68 0.15 9.97
CA VAL A 73 1.18 -1.21 9.69
C VAL A 73 2.17 -2.21 10.26
N LYS A 74 1.72 -3.08 11.16
CA LYS A 74 2.60 -4.05 11.82
C LYS A 74 3.23 -5.02 10.81
N GLY A 75 4.55 -5.09 10.74
CA GLY A 75 5.31 -5.87 9.76
C GLY A 75 5.59 -5.14 8.44
N LEU A 76 5.21 -3.87 8.32
CA LEU A 76 5.49 -2.97 7.19
C LEU A 76 5.75 -1.55 7.69
N GLU A 77 6.48 -1.39 8.81
CA GLU A 77 6.68 -0.10 9.47
C GLU A 77 7.66 0.83 8.72
N ASN A 78 8.57 0.24 7.93
CA ASN A 78 9.60 0.96 7.18
C ASN A 78 9.99 0.20 5.90
N PRO A 79 10.71 0.83 4.95
CA PRO A 79 11.05 0.19 3.68
C PRO A 79 11.87 -1.11 3.77
N ASN A 80 12.65 -1.34 4.85
CA ASN A 80 13.37 -2.61 5.02
C ASN A 80 12.41 -3.80 5.21
N GLU A 81 11.21 -3.54 5.73
CA GLU A 81 10.21 -4.58 5.98
C GLU A 81 9.44 -4.97 4.70
N PHE A 82 9.73 -4.35 3.55
CA PHE A 82 9.11 -4.73 2.27
C PHE A 82 9.34 -6.22 1.93
N VAL A 83 10.45 -6.79 2.40
CA VAL A 83 10.75 -8.23 2.28
C VAL A 83 9.73 -9.14 3.00
N ASN A 84 8.98 -8.60 3.96
CA ASN A 84 7.95 -9.37 4.65
C ASN A 84 6.78 -9.73 3.74
N ILE A 85 6.54 -8.98 2.67
CA ILE A 85 5.55 -9.34 1.64
C ILE A 85 5.94 -10.67 1.00
N ALA A 86 7.19 -10.80 0.53
CA ALA A 86 7.70 -12.05 -0.01
C ALA A 86 7.65 -13.19 1.03
N ARG A 87 8.07 -12.93 2.28
CA ARG A 87 7.99 -13.94 3.36
C ARG A 87 6.56 -14.40 3.61
N TRP A 88 5.60 -13.48 3.61
CA TRP A 88 4.19 -13.77 3.76
C TRP A 88 3.71 -14.64 2.59
N MET A 89 4.03 -14.26 1.34
CA MET A 89 3.62 -15.04 0.17
C MET A 89 4.22 -16.45 0.15
N ILE A 90 5.49 -16.60 0.54
CA ILE A 90 6.14 -17.92 0.70
C ILE A 90 5.36 -18.77 1.72
N LYS A 91 5.02 -18.19 2.87
CA LYS A 91 4.26 -18.88 3.92
C LYS A 91 2.88 -19.33 3.44
N HIS A 92 2.27 -18.62 2.48
CA HIS A 92 0.94 -18.91 1.93
C HIS A 92 0.97 -19.73 0.63
N GLY A 93 2.15 -20.24 0.23
CA GLY A 93 2.26 -21.22 -0.85
C GLY A 93 2.28 -20.64 -2.25
N HIS A 94 2.51 -19.34 -2.41
CA HIS A 94 2.75 -18.76 -3.73
C HIS A 94 4.06 -19.27 -4.34
N SER A 95 4.07 -19.44 -5.65
CA SER A 95 5.26 -19.81 -6.42
C SER A 95 6.26 -18.65 -6.53
N ASP A 96 7.52 -18.98 -6.76
CA ASP A 96 8.59 -17.98 -6.98
C ASP A 96 8.25 -17.00 -8.12
N GLY A 97 7.59 -17.49 -9.17
CA GLY A 97 7.15 -16.66 -10.29
C GLY A 97 6.07 -15.65 -9.91
N GLU A 98 5.10 -16.05 -9.08
CA GLU A 98 4.06 -15.17 -8.55
C GLU A 98 4.64 -14.11 -7.60
N ILE A 99 5.56 -14.53 -6.73
CA ILE A 99 6.26 -13.63 -5.82
C ILE A 99 7.07 -12.60 -6.62
N ALA A 100 7.83 -13.02 -7.63
CA ALA A 100 8.61 -12.11 -8.45
C ALA A 100 7.74 -11.06 -9.17
N LYS A 101 6.56 -11.46 -9.65
CA LYS A 101 5.56 -10.54 -10.23
C LYS A 101 5.14 -9.45 -9.25
N ILE A 102 4.70 -9.83 -8.06
CA ILE A 102 4.23 -8.91 -7.01
C ILE A 102 5.35 -8.01 -6.49
N MET A 103 6.56 -8.57 -6.33
CA MET A 103 7.70 -7.85 -5.78
C MET A 103 8.30 -6.82 -6.72
N GLY A 104 8.00 -6.86 -8.03
CA GLY A 104 8.40 -5.79 -8.93
C GLY A 104 8.32 -6.07 -10.43
N LEU A 105 8.29 -7.33 -10.88
CA LEU A 105 8.30 -7.60 -12.32
C LEU A 105 7.07 -7.04 -13.05
N ASN A 106 5.90 -6.98 -12.38
CA ASN A 106 4.72 -6.32 -12.95
C ASN A 106 4.92 -4.82 -13.14
N ALA A 107 5.55 -4.15 -12.15
CA ALA A 107 5.85 -2.73 -12.24
C ALA A 107 6.86 -2.46 -13.37
N LEU A 108 7.94 -3.24 -13.44
CA LEU A 108 8.94 -3.12 -14.52
C LEU A 108 8.31 -3.32 -15.89
N ARG A 109 7.52 -4.37 -16.08
CA ARG A 109 6.80 -4.62 -17.33
C ARG A 109 5.85 -3.48 -17.70
N MET A 110 5.19 -2.86 -16.71
CA MET A 110 4.33 -1.70 -16.97
C MET A 110 5.15 -0.49 -17.43
N LEU A 111 6.28 -0.21 -16.77
CA LEU A 111 7.17 0.90 -17.12
C LEU A 111 7.73 0.75 -18.53
N GLU A 112 8.13 -0.45 -18.95
CA GLU A 112 8.58 -0.76 -20.31
C GLU A 112 7.53 -0.45 -21.40
N ASN A 113 6.24 -0.44 -21.06
CA ASN A 113 5.16 -0.17 -22.02
C ASN A 113 4.78 1.31 -22.10
N VAL A 114 5.16 2.13 -21.12
CA VAL A 114 4.69 3.53 -21.00
C VAL A 114 5.81 4.57 -21.06
N TRP A 115 7.08 4.15 -20.99
CA TRP A 115 8.27 4.99 -21.09
C TRP A 115 9.12 4.58 -22.29
#